data_AF-A0A1Q3VNA2-F1
#
_entry.id   AF-A0A1Q3VNA2-F1
#
_cell.length_a   1.000
_cell.length_b   1.000
_cell.length_c   1.000
_cell.angle_alpha   90.00
_cell.angle_beta   90.00
_cell.angle_gamma   90.00
#
_symmetry.space_group_name_H-M   'P 1'
#
loop_
_entity.id
_entity.type
_entity.pdbx_description
1 polymer ?
#
loop_
_entity_poly.entity_id
_entity_poly.type
_entity_poly.pdbx_seq_one_letter_code
_entity_poly.pdbx_strand_id
1 'polypeptide(L)'
;MKMLRPSLRSIFFAAALACAGSALANASNSPDDIAQRLTALSLAGTPEPAAGDPRVLETRKLLDKAVKQTREEPLAVAAACQRYVGHLHDSAQIRATPLELLAALVAHGKAGQPMSDTLQSYVAARKAAPGRTHGEAMTALAARR
;
A
#
# COMPACT_ATOMS: atom_id res chain seq x y z
N MET A 1 -42.68 -34.51 23.63
CA MET A 1 -41.22 -34.26 23.58
C MET A 1 -40.92 -33.53 22.27
N LYS A 2 -40.56 -32.24 22.32
CA LYS A 2 -40.30 -31.39 21.16
C LYS A 2 -38.84 -31.56 20.73
N MET A 3 -38.59 -32.21 19.59
CA MET A 3 -37.26 -32.29 18.99
C MET A 3 -36.96 -30.97 18.26
N LEU A 4 -35.91 -30.28 18.73
CA LEU A 4 -35.29 -29.12 18.10
C LEU A 4 -34.77 -29.51 16.71
N ARG A 5 -35.17 -28.76 15.68
CA ARG A 5 -34.52 -28.75 14.37
C ARG A 5 -33.33 -27.79 14.42
N PRO A 6 -32.08 -28.20 14.15
CA PRO A 6 -30.99 -27.26 13.95
C PRO A 6 -31.18 -26.56 12.60
N SER A 7 -31.32 -25.24 12.66
CA SER A 7 -31.45 -24.35 11.52
C SER A 7 -30.11 -24.27 10.77
N LEU A 8 -30.05 -24.83 9.56
CA LEU A 8 -28.96 -24.64 8.59
C LEU A 8 -28.97 -23.18 8.07
N ARG A 9 -28.49 -22.25 8.88
CA ARG A 9 -28.25 -20.86 8.47
C ARG A 9 -27.09 -20.27 9.27
N SER A 10 -25.86 -20.67 8.96
CA SER A 10 -24.63 -19.89 9.22
C SER A 10 -23.39 -20.66 8.79
N ILE A 11 -23.27 -20.89 7.49
CA ILE A 11 -21.98 -21.15 6.85
C ILE A 11 -22.00 -20.24 5.60
N PHE A 12 -20.87 -19.64 5.25
CA PHE A 12 -20.66 -18.64 4.18
C PHE A 12 -20.77 -17.17 4.61
N PHE A 13 -19.83 -16.71 5.43
CA PHE A 13 -19.28 -15.34 5.30
C PHE A 13 -17.86 -15.30 5.87
N ALA A 14 -16.96 -16.09 5.25
CA ALA A 14 -15.52 -16.05 5.55
C ALA A 14 -14.69 -16.22 4.26
N ALA A 15 -15.13 -15.58 3.17
CA ALA A 15 -14.47 -15.64 1.87
C ALA A 15 -14.51 -14.28 1.18
N ALA A 16 -13.84 -13.28 1.76
CA ALA A 16 -13.58 -12.00 1.08
C ALA A 16 -12.26 -11.34 1.52
N LEU A 17 -11.29 -12.13 2.03
CA LEU A 17 -10.01 -11.60 2.51
C LEU A 17 -8.80 -12.16 1.74
N ALA A 18 -8.96 -12.52 0.47
CA ALA A 18 -7.92 -13.22 -0.30
C ALA A 18 -7.65 -12.67 -1.73
N CYS A 19 -8.24 -11.54 -2.15
CA CYS A 19 -8.09 -11.07 -3.54
C CYS A 19 -7.21 -9.83 -3.75
N ALA A 20 -6.59 -9.26 -2.71
CA ALA A 20 -5.68 -8.12 -2.87
C ALA A 20 -4.20 -8.42 -2.54
N GLY A 21 -3.89 -9.61 -1.99
CA GLY A 21 -2.53 -9.97 -1.56
C GLY A 21 -1.72 -10.78 -2.59
N SER A 22 -2.36 -11.32 -3.63
CA SER A 22 -1.75 -12.35 -4.49
C SER A 22 -0.78 -11.80 -5.54
N ALA A 23 -0.73 -10.49 -5.77
CA ALA A 23 0.16 -9.90 -6.77
C ALA A 23 1.65 -9.93 -6.36
N LEU A 24 1.97 -10.02 -5.06
CA LEU A 24 3.37 -10.10 -4.60
C LEU A 24 3.88 -11.51 -4.35
N ALA A 25 3.00 -12.50 -4.22
CA ALA A 25 3.38 -13.84 -3.77
C ALA A 25 4.07 -14.72 -4.85
N ASN A 26 3.89 -14.39 -6.14
CA ASN A 26 4.25 -15.29 -7.25
C ASN A 26 5.45 -14.86 -8.13
N ALA A 27 6.15 -13.77 -7.81
CA ALA A 27 7.33 -13.31 -8.56
C ALA A 27 8.54 -13.18 -7.63
N SER A 28 9.76 -13.28 -8.17
CA SER A 28 10.98 -13.29 -7.37
C SER A 28 11.00 -12.13 -6.38
N ASN A 29 11.49 -12.36 -5.16
CA ASN A 29 11.56 -11.32 -4.14
C ASN A 29 12.75 -10.38 -4.35
N SER A 30 13.29 -10.33 -5.58
CA SER A 30 14.32 -9.35 -5.92
C SER A 30 13.74 -7.95 -5.75
N PRO A 31 14.54 -7.00 -5.22
CA PRO A 31 14.09 -5.62 -5.11
C PRO A 31 13.73 -4.96 -6.46
N ASP A 32 14.29 -5.44 -7.57
CA ASP A 32 13.98 -4.98 -8.92
C ASP A 32 12.59 -5.44 -9.38
N ASP A 33 12.24 -6.70 -9.13
CA ASP A 33 10.90 -7.24 -9.43
C ASP A 33 9.83 -6.57 -8.57
N ILE A 34 10.16 -6.23 -7.32
CA ILE A 34 9.28 -5.49 -6.43
C ILE A 34 9.05 -4.07 -7.00
N ALA A 35 10.10 -3.40 -7.46
CA ALA A 35 9.98 -2.07 -8.06
C ALA A 35 9.17 -2.09 -9.37
N GLN A 36 9.36 -3.09 -10.22
CA GLN A 36 8.59 -3.28 -11.46
C GLN A 36 7.10 -3.44 -11.15
N ARG A 37 6.75 -4.29 -10.18
CA ARG A 37 5.37 -4.50 -9.74
C ARG A 37 4.73 -3.25 -9.14
N LEU A 38 5.43 -2.54 -8.26
CA LEU A 38 4.93 -1.28 -7.69
C LEU A 38 4.67 -0.23 -8.78
N THR A 39 5.53 -0.19 -9.80
CA THR A 39 5.36 0.70 -10.96
C THR A 39 4.13 0.29 -11.76
N ALA A 40 3.99 -0.99 -12.12
CA ALA A 40 2.84 -1.50 -12.86
C ALA A 40 1.50 -1.21 -12.15
N LEU A 41 1.44 -1.45 -10.84
CA LEU A 41 0.26 -1.19 -10.02
C LEU A 41 -0.11 0.29 -9.92
N SER A 42 0.87 1.18 -10.06
CA SER A 42 0.64 2.63 -9.97
C SER A 42 0.28 3.26 -11.31
N LEU A 43 0.53 2.57 -12.43
CA LEU A 43 0.24 3.04 -13.79
C LEU A 43 -1.09 2.54 -14.36
N ALA A 44 -1.97 2.00 -13.51
CA ALA A 44 -3.31 1.45 -13.81
C ALA A 44 -3.76 1.60 -15.28
N GLY A 45 -3.67 0.51 -16.06
CA GLY A 45 -4.13 0.46 -17.45
C GLY A 45 -3.02 0.52 -18.51
N THR A 46 -1.75 0.62 -18.13
CA THR A 46 -0.63 0.44 -19.06
C THR A 46 -0.09 -0.99 -19.03
N PRO A 47 0.49 -1.49 -20.14
CA PRO A 47 1.27 -2.72 -20.13
C PRO A 47 2.34 -2.68 -19.03
N GLU A 48 2.71 -3.87 -18.54
CA GLU A 48 3.77 -3.99 -17.54
C GLU A 48 5.06 -3.37 -18.09
N PRO A 49 5.68 -2.42 -17.37
CA PRO A 49 6.89 -1.76 -17.83
C PRO A 49 8.06 -2.76 -17.80
N ALA A 50 8.92 -2.70 -18.81
CA ALA A 50 10.14 -3.50 -18.85
C ALA A 50 11.05 -3.17 -17.67
N ALA A 51 11.90 -4.11 -17.24
CA ALA A 51 12.82 -3.93 -16.11
C ALA A 51 13.77 -2.72 -16.27
N GLY A 52 14.11 -2.35 -17.51
CA GLY A 52 14.94 -1.17 -17.83
C GLY A 52 14.16 0.14 -18.02
N ASP A 53 12.84 0.16 -17.83
CA ASP A 53 12.02 1.36 -17.99
C ASP A 53 12.46 2.42 -16.95
N PRO A 54 12.66 3.69 -17.36
CA PRO A 54 13.05 4.77 -16.45
C PRO A 54 12.15 4.89 -15.21
N ARG A 55 10.86 4.58 -15.34
CA ARG A 55 9.89 4.62 -14.23
C ARG A 55 10.15 3.51 -13.22
N VAL A 56 10.53 2.31 -13.68
CA VAL A 56 10.90 1.19 -12.80
C VAL A 56 12.19 1.50 -12.06
N LEU A 57 13.18 2.06 -12.75
CA LEU A 57 14.44 2.49 -12.15
C LEU A 57 14.23 3.58 -11.08
N GLU A 58 13.30 4.52 -11.31
CA GLU A 58 12.98 5.53 -10.31
C GLU A 58 12.24 4.94 -9.12
N THR A 59 11.26 4.06 -9.34
CA THR A 59 10.61 3.30 -8.28
C THR A 59 11.62 2.50 -7.46
N ARG A 60 12.62 1.90 -8.11
CA ARG A 60 13.68 1.15 -7.44
C ARG A 60 14.48 2.04 -6.48
N LYS A 61 14.87 3.23 -6.92
CA LYS A 61 15.56 4.21 -6.06
C LYS A 61 14.68 4.67 -4.90
N LEU A 62 13.39 4.89 -5.14
CA LEU A 62 12.44 5.24 -4.07
C LEU A 62 12.31 4.12 -3.05
N LEU A 63 12.25 2.87 -3.51
CA LEU A 63 12.20 1.70 -2.65
C LEU A 63 13.46 1.58 -1.78
N ASP A 64 14.66 1.74 -2.37
CA ASP A 64 15.91 1.74 -1.61
C ASP A 64 15.98 2.86 -0.57
N LYS A 65 15.47 4.06 -0.91
CA LYS A 65 15.37 5.17 0.06
C LYS A 65 14.41 4.83 1.20
N ALA A 66 13.23 4.29 0.89
CA ALA A 66 12.25 3.92 1.91
C ALA A 66 12.80 2.85 2.85
N VAL A 67 13.41 1.79 2.30
CA VAL A 67 14.10 0.73 3.06
C VAL A 67 15.15 1.31 4.01
N LYS A 68 15.96 2.27 3.54
CA LYS A 68 16.96 2.95 4.39
C LYS A 68 16.32 3.78 5.50
N GLN A 69 15.22 4.48 5.20
CA GLN A 69 14.52 5.33 6.19
C GLN A 69 13.81 4.50 7.26
N THR A 70 13.15 3.40 6.88
CA THR A 70 12.37 2.58 7.80
C THR A 70 13.17 1.45 8.44
N ARG A 71 14.29 1.04 7.82
CA ARG A 71 15.09 -0.16 8.15
C ARG A 71 14.30 -1.47 8.03
N GLU A 72 13.40 -1.50 7.06
CA GLU A 72 12.50 -2.62 6.83
C GLU A 72 12.83 -3.27 5.49
N GLU A 73 12.49 -4.56 5.35
CA GLU A 73 12.76 -5.29 4.12
C GLU A 73 11.96 -4.73 2.93
N PRO A 74 12.52 -4.74 1.69
CA PRO A 74 11.86 -4.19 0.50
C PRO A 74 10.44 -4.75 0.28
N LEU A 75 10.27 -6.05 0.51
CA LEU A 75 8.98 -6.73 0.39
C LEU A 75 7.97 -6.24 1.44
N ALA A 76 8.42 -6.01 2.69
CA ALA A 76 7.58 -5.51 3.76
C ALA A 76 7.10 -4.08 3.47
N VAL A 77 8.00 -3.21 2.98
CA VAL A 77 7.67 -1.84 2.54
C VAL A 77 6.63 -1.86 1.42
N ALA A 78 6.83 -2.68 0.39
CA ALA A 78 5.92 -2.78 -0.74
C ALA A 78 4.54 -3.30 -0.33
N ALA A 79 4.50 -4.38 0.45
CA ALA A 79 3.25 -4.97 0.95
C ALA A 79 2.47 -4.01 1.85
N ALA A 80 3.16 -3.23 2.69
CA ALA A 80 2.53 -2.19 3.48
C ALA A 80 1.90 -1.10 2.61
N CYS A 81 2.64 -0.58 1.60
CA CYS A 81 2.11 0.43 0.69
C CYS A 81 0.81 -0.03 0.01
N GLN A 82 0.76 -1.26 -0.50
CA GLN A 82 -0.44 -1.82 -1.12
C GLN A 82 -1.60 -1.99 -0.14
N ARG A 83 -1.32 -2.51 1.07
CA ARG A 83 -2.34 -2.68 2.10
C ARG A 83 -3.01 -1.35 2.46
N TYR A 84 -2.22 -0.28 2.58
CA TYR A 84 -2.74 1.05 2.89
C TYR A 84 -3.47 1.72 1.72
N VAL A 85 -3.11 1.40 0.47
CA VAL A 85 -3.90 1.77 -0.72
C VAL A 85 -5.28 1.10 -0.66
N GLY A 86 -5.32 -0.21 -0.43
CA GLY A 86 -6.58 -0.95 -0.26
C GLY A 86 -7.43 -0.34 0.87
N HIS A 87 -6.81 -0.04 2.02
CA HIS A 87 -7.51 0.59 3.13
C HIS A 87 -8.10 1.98 2.80
N LEU A 88 -7.41 2.82 2.04
CA LEU A 88 -7.93 4.12 1.59
C LEU A 88 -9.13 3.96 0.66
N HIS A 89 -9.04 3.02 -0.25
CA HIS A 89 -10.12 2.68 -1.17
C HIS A 89 -11.33 2.15 -0.39
N ASP A 90 -11.15 1.15 0.45
CA ASP A 90 -12.24 0.46 1.14
C ASP A 90 -12.93 1.36 2.17
N SER A 91 -12.16 2.17 2.91
CA SER A 91 -12.71 2.98 4.01
C SER A 91 -13.24 4.35 3.61
N ALA A 92 -12.82 4.89 2.46
CA ALA A 92 -13.14 6.26 2.07
C ALA A 92 -13.35 6.46 0.56
N GLN A 93 -13.27 5.39 -0.25
CA GLN A 93 -13.31 5.46 -1.72
C GLN A 93 -12.26 6.42 -2.31
N ILE A 94 -11.14 6.62 -1.58
CA ILE A 94 -10.04 7.48 -1.99
C ILE A 94 -9.10 6.65 -2.87
N ARG A 95 -8.92 7.08 -4.12
CA ARG A 95 -7.90 6.50 -5.01
C ARG A 95 -6.52 6.99 -4.59
N ALA A 96 -5.62 6.04 -4.36
CA ALA A 96 -4.21 6.27 -4.10
C ALA A 96 -3.39 5.21 -4.84
N THR A 97 -2.11 5.47 -5.07
CA THR A 97 -1.22 4.49 -5.68
C THR A 97 -0.16 4.02 -4.70
N PRO A 98 0.40 2.80 -4.86
CA PRO A 98 1.50 2.34 -4.02
C PRO A 98 2.69 3.31 -4.01
N LEU A 99 2.98 3.99 -5.13
CA LEU A 99 4.03 5.00 -5.22
C LEU A 99 3.77 6.25 -4.37
N GLU A 100 2.52 6.67 -4.21
CA GLU A 100 2.18 7.78 -3.30
C GLU A 100 2.52 7.44 -1.84
N LEU A 101 2.21 6.20 -1.40
CA LEU A 101 2.51 5.74 -0.05
C LEU A 101 4.03 5.53 0.14
N LEU A 102 4.72 5.04 -0.90
CA LEU A 102 6.17 4.93 -0.90
C LEU A 102 6.84 6.30 -0.78
N ALA A 103 6.36 7.31 -1.51
CA ALA A 103 6.85 8.69 -1.41
C ALA A 103 6.63 9.26 0.01
N ALA A 104 5.51 8.95 0.65
CA ALA A 104 5.26 9.32 2.04
C ALA A 104 6.28 8.68 3.00
N LEU A 105 6.65 7.41 2.80
CA LEU A 105 7.71 6.76 3.59
C LEU A 105 9.09 7.37 3.34
N VAL A 106 9.43 7.72 2.10
CA VAL A 106 10.71 8.35 1.77
C VAL A 106 10.84 9.73 2.44
N ALA A 107 9.77 10.53 2.43
CA ALA A 107 9.81 11.88 2.99
C ALA A 107 9.62 11.90 4.51
N HIS A 108 8.80 10.97 5.04
CA HIS A 108 8.33 11.04 6.41
C HIS A 108 8.69 9.87 7.33
N GLY A 109 9.13 8.74 6.78
CA GLY A 109 9.63 7.61 7.55
C GLY A 109 10.83 8.01 8.41
N LYS A 110 10.93 7.39 9.59
CA LYS A 110 12.01 7.62 10.53
C LYS A 110 12.57 6.28 11.02
N ALA A 111 13.88 6.19 11.09
CA ALA A 111 14.54 5.01 11.65
C ALA A 111 14.14 4.86 13.13
N GLY A 112 13.81 3.64 13.53
CA GLY A 112 13.36 3.33 14.90
C GLY A 112 11.89 3.65 15.17
N GLN A 113 11.13 4.13 14.18
CA GLN A 113 9.67 4.21 14.25
C GLN A 113 9.04 3.19 13.31
N PRO A 114 7.93 2.54 13.71
CA PRO A 114 7.17 1.67 12.81
C PRO A 114 6.75 2.42 11.55
N MET A 115 6.97 1.83 10.37
CA MET A 115 6.52 2.43 9.10
C MET A 115 5.00 2.68 9.09
N SER A 116 4.24 1.89 9.87
CA SER A 116 2.79 2.01 10.03
C SER A 116 2.38 3.39 10.54
N ASP A 117 3.17 4.04 11.38
CA ASP A 117 2.81 5.32 11.98
C ASP A 117 2.78 6.42 10.93
N THR A 118 3.77 6.39 10.02
CA THR A 118 3.84 7.29 8.87
C THR A 118 2.67 7.02 7.91
N LEU A 119 2.40 5.75 7.60
CA LEU A 119 1.32 5.37 6.69
C LEU A 119 -0.07 5.70 7.25
N GLN A 120 -0.30 5.48 8.54
CA GLN A 120 -1.54 5.87 9.22
C GLN A 120 -1.71 7.39 9.24
N SER A 121 -0.63 8.13 9.51
CA SER A 121 -0.65 9.60 9.45
C SER A 121 -1.01 10.10 8.06
N TYR A 122 -0.44 9.48 7.01
CA TYR A 122 -0.79 9.77 5.62
C TYR A 122 -2.25 9.47 5.31
N VAL A 123 -2.76 8.31 5.72
CA VAL A 123 -4.18 7.96 5.55
C VAL A 123 -5.10 8.96 6.26
N ALA A 124 -4.80 9.30 7.51
CA ALA A 124 -5.56 10.28 8.26
C ALA A 124 -5.56 11.65 7.55
N ALA A 125 -4.41 12.06 6.98
CA ALA A 125 -4.31 13.28 6.21
C ALA A 125 -5.18 13.24 4.95
N ARG A 126 -5.16 12.14 4.17
CA ARG A 126 -6.01 11.96 2.97
C ARG A 126 -7.50 11.95 3.32
N LYS A 127 -7.89 11.37 4.46
CA LYS A 127 -9.30 11.28 4.91
C LYS A 127 -9.85 12.55 5.53
N ALA A 128 -8.99 13.49 5.92
CA ALA A 128 -9.42 14.70 6.63
C ALA A 128 -10.21 15.69 5.77
N ALA A 129 -10.20 15.56 4.44
CA ALA A 129 -11.09 16.30 3.55
C ALA A 129 -11.45 15.48 2.31
N PRO A 130 -12.72 15.50 1.85
CA PRO A 130 -13.09 14.87 0.59
C PRO A 130 -12.25 15.41 -0.57
N GLY A 131 -11.74 14.52 -1.41
CA GLY A 131 -10.97 14.90 -2.60
C GLY A 131 -9.54 15.36 -2.33
N ARG A 132 -9.05 15.35 -1.08
CA ARG A 132 -7.68 15.75 -0.77
C ARG A 132 -6.66 14.91 -1.53
N THR A 133 -5.79 15.62 -2.24
CA THR A 133 -4.75 15.06 -3.11
C THR A 133 -3.55 14.54 -2.30
N HIS A 134 -2.68 13.77 -2.95
CA HIS A 134 -1.40 13.36 -2.37
C HIS A 134 -0.57 14.56 -1.91
N GLY A 135 -0.40 15.59 -2.75
CA GLY A 135 0.42 16.76 -2.41
C GLY A 135 -0.09 17.53 -1.18
N GLU A 136 -1.41 17.69 -1.06
CA GLU A 136 -2.03 18.32 0.11
C GLU A 136 -1.86 17.47 1.37
N ALA A 137 -1.97 16.14 1.25
CA ALA A 137 -1.70 15.25 2.37
C ALA A 137 -0.24 15.32 2.82
N MET A 138 0.72 15.33 1.89
CA MET A 138 2.15 15.49 2.20
C MET A 138 2.45 16.82 2.89
N THR A 139 1.81 17.91 2.45
CA THR A 139 1.90 19.23 3.10
C THR A 139 1.35 19.18 4.53
N ALA A 140 0.20 18.52 4.73
CA ALA A 140 -0.38 18.34 6.06
C ALA A 140 0.51 17.46 6.98
N LEU A 141 1.24 16.49 6.43
CA LEU A 141 2.21 15.70 7.20
C LEU A 141 3.43 16.53 7.59
N ALA A 142 3.93 17.38 6.69
CA ALA A 142 5.05 18.26 6.97
C ALA A 142 4.71 19.28 8.08
N ALA A 143 3.49 19.81 8.09
CA ALA A 143 3.02 20.78 9.08
C ALA A 143 2.78 20.21 10.49
N ARG A 144 2.80 18.88 10.67
CA ARG A 144 2.61 18.20 11.97
C ARG A 144 3.91 17.85 12.69
N ARG A 145 5.05 18.30 12.16
CA ARG A 145 6.39 18.06 12.70
C ARG A 145 6.84 19.23 13.55
#